data_AF-A0A183UEN6-F1
#
_entry.id   AF-A0A183UEN6-F1
#
_cell.length_a   1.000
_cell.length_b   1.000
_cell.length_c   1.000
_cell.angle_alpha   90.00
_cell.angle_beta   90.00
_cell.angle_gamma   90.00
#
_symmetry.space_group_name_H-M   'P 1'
#
loop_
_entity.id
_entity.type
_entity.pdbx_description
1 polymer ?
#
loop_
_entity_poly.entity_id
_entity_poly.type
_entity_poly.pdbx_seq_one_letter_code
_entity_poly.pdbx_strand_id
1 'polypeptide(L)'
;MFPTLFGINGDDSMETCDDRRISITLQFGSHKEVIVLERTDSPQVFESFRNRASQLAEKQFDGKLAAGGELHLFRHDYNSPNMLQHLSCLSQLDNGSVVEVIIIDRNERPTRPHVLEVTSYKTPTFCDYCGEILVGLIKQGLQCAKCR
;
A
#
# COMPACT_ATOMS: atom_id res chain seq x y z
N MET A 1 -19.52 -21.49 61.94
CA MET A 1 -20.53 -22.25 61.17
C MET A 1 -21.41 -21.25 60.44
N PHE A 2 -21.07 -20.95 59.20
CA PHE A 2 -21.90 -20.24 58.20
C PHE A 2 -21.44 -20.71 56.80
N PRO A 3 -22.32 -20.74 55.79
CA PRO A 3 -22.32 -21.76 54.76
C PRO A 3 -21.55 -21.38 53.48
N THR A 4 -21.18 -22.42 52.72
CA THR A 4 -20.70 -22.38 51.33
C THR A 4 -21.85 -22.06 50.36
N LEU A 5 -21.65 -21.12 49.42
CA LEU A 5 -22.46 -21.02 48.19
C LEU A 5 -21.60 -20.48 47.02
N PHE A 6 -21.58 -21.29 45.95
CA PHE A 6 -21.38 -20.98 44.53
C PHE A 6 -20.03 -20.46 44.03
N GLY A 7 -19.41 -21.32 43.22
CA GLY A 7 -18.43 -20.91 42.24
C GLY A 7 -19.07 -20.14 41.07
N ILE A 8 -18.24 -19.30 40.48
CA ILE A 8 -18.39 -18.80 39.11
C ILE A 8 -16.98 -18.84 38.52
N ASN A 9 -16.76 -19.85 37.68
CA ASN A 9 -15.74 -19.80 36.63
C ASN A 9 -16.35 -19.04 35.44
N GLY A 10 -15.48 -18.42 34.64
CA GLY A 10 -15.84 -17.72 33.41
C GLY A 10 -15.79 -16.22 33.65
N ASP A 11 -15.11 -15.42 32.86
CA ASP A 11 -14.46 -15.63 31.57
C ASP A 11 -13.78 -14.28 31.36
N ASP A 12 -12.49 -14.15 31.69
CA ASP A 12 -11.72 -12.96 31.29
C ASP A 12 -11.37 -13.20 29.82
N SER A 13 -12.38 -13.07 28.97
CA SER A 13 -12.21 -12.94 27.53
C SER A 13 -11.31 -11.73 27.33
N MET A 14 -10.02 -12.00 27.21
CA MET A 14 -9.05 -11.07 26.68
C MET A 14 -9.53 -10.72 25.28
N GLU A 15 -10.30 -9.64 25.17
CA GLU A 15 -10.61 -8.99 23.91
C GLU A 15 -9.26 -8.59 23.31
N THR A 16 -8.70 -9.48 22.50
CA THR A 16 -7.71 -9.08 21.51
C THR A 16 -8.47 -8.10 20.63
N CYS A 17 -8.23 -6.81 20.83
CA CYS A 17 -8.66 -5.78 19.91
C CYS A 17 -8.05 -6.15 18.56
N ASP A 18 -8.80 -6.89 17.74
CA ASP A 18 -8.57 -6.99 16.31
C ASP A 18 -8.70 -5.55 15.82
N ASP A 19 -7.58 -4.84 15.76
CA ASP A 19 -7.58 -3.43 15.38
C ASP A 19 -7.92 -3.36 13.90
N ARG A 20 -9.22 -3.36 13.62
CA ARG A 20 -9.76 -3.33 12.26
C ARG A 20 -9.39 -2.04 11.56
N ARG A 21 -9.01 -1.00 12.31
CA ARG A 21 -8.53 0.26 11.77
C ARG A 21 -7.05 0.12 11.43
N ILE A 22 -6.76 0.19 10.14
CA ILE A 22 -5.39 0.12 9.62
C ILE A 22 -5.01 1.41 8.93
N SER A 23 -3.72 1.75 9.01
CA SER A 23 -3.10 2.81 8.23
C SER A 23 -2.39 2.20 7.03
N ILE A 24 -2.73 2.64 5.82
CA ILE A 24 -2.14 2.14 4.57
C ILE A 24 -1.66 3.31 3.72
N THR A 25 -0.74 3.03 2.79
CA THR A 25 -0.27 4.00 1.80
C THR A 25 -0.97 3.73 0.47
N LEU A 26 -1.73 4.69 -0.04
CA LEU A 26 -2.27 4.69 -1.38
C LEU A 26 -1.29 5.41 -2.32
N GLN A 27 -0.84 4.74 -3.36
CA GLN A 27 0.21 5.22 -4.26
C GLN A 27 -0.30 5.31 -5.70
N PHE A 28 0.00 6.41 -6.39
CA PHE A 28 -0.21 6.57 -7.83
C PHE A 28 1.01 7.26 -8.44
N GLY A 29 1.84 6.51 -9.15
CA GLY A 29 3.12 7.02 -9.65
C GLY A 29 4.02 7.47 -8.49
N SER A 30 4.46 8.73 -8.49
CA SER A 30 5.27 9.29 -7.40
C SER A 30 4.45 9.80 -6.21
N HIS A 31 3.13 9.87 -6.32
CA HIS A 31 2.27 10.41 -5.28
C HIS A 31 1.90 9.33 -4.28
N LYS A 32 2.05 9.64 -2.99
CA LYS A 32 1.72 8.76 -1.87
C LYS A 32 0.80 9.50 -0.90
N GLU A 33 -0.32 8.90 -0.55
CA GLU A 33 -1.27 9.39 0.45
C GLU A 33 -1.45 8.32 1.53
N VAL A 34 -1.22 8.67 2.79
CA VAL A 34 -1.51 7.77 3.91
C VAL A 34 -2.97 7.92 4.31
N ILE A 35 -3.70 6.81 4.36
CA ILE A 35 -5.12 6.79 4.66
C ILE A 35 -5.43 5.76 5.75
N VAL A 36 -6.37 6.11 6.63
CA VAL A 36 -6.88 5.20 7.65
C VAL A 36 -8.22 4.65 7.19
N LEU A 37 -8.38 3.33 7.26
CA LEU A 37 -9.60 2.62 6.86
C LEU A 37 -9.89 1.44 7.77
N GLU A 38 -11.11 0.90 7.68
CA GLU A 38 -11.48 -0.33 8.37
C GLU A 38 -11.38 -1.54 7.44
N ARG A 39 -10.74 -2.61 7.91
CA ARG A 39 -10.68 -3.90 7.22
C ARG A 39 -12.08 -4.48 7.10
N THR A 40 -12.48 -4.79 5.87
CA THR A 40 -13.81 -5.34 5.60
C THR A 40 -13.84 -6.10 4.27
N ASP A 41 -14.70 -7.11 4.20
CA ASP A 41 -15.06 -7.81 2.97
C ASP A 41 -16.25 -7.16 2.25
N SER A 42 -16.78 -6.04 2.77
CA SER A 42 -17.93 -5.35 2.18
C SER A 42 -17.60 -4.78 0.79
N PRO A 43 -18.29 -5.23 -0.29
CA PRO A 43 -18.05 -4.73 -1.64
C PRO A 43 -18.35 -3.23 -1.78
N GLN A 44 -19.31 -2.71 -1.02
CA GLN A 44 -19.70 -1.28 -1.06
C GLN A 44 -18.59 -0.38 -0.52
N VAL A 45 -17.91 -0.82 0.54
CA VAL A 45 -16.78 -0.09 1.12
C VAL A 45 -15.57 -0.19 0.19
N PHE A 46 -15.36 -1.35 -0.44
CA PHE A 46 -14.32 -1.52 -1.45
C PHE A 46 -14.53 -0.60 -2.67
N GLU A 47 -15.76 -0.48 -3.17
CA GLU A 47 -16.11 0.49 -4.23
C GLU A 47 -15.89 1.94 -3.80
N SER A 48 -16.22 2.28 -2.55
CA SER A 48 -15.94 3.60 -2.00
C SER A 48 -14.43 3.90 -1.94
N PHE A 49 -13.61 2.90 -1.61
CA PHE A 49 -12.16 2.98 -1.66
C PHE A 49 -11.64 3.14 -3.10
N ARG A 50 -12.20 2.40 -4.07
CA ARG A 50 -11.90 2.54 -5.50
C ARG A 50 -12.22 3.93 -6.04
N ASN A 51 -13.33 4.53 -5.61
CA ASN A 51 -13.70 5.90 -5.95
C ASN A 51 -12.69 6.92 -5.39
N ARG A 52 -12.19 6.72 -4.17
CA ARG A 52 -11.12 7.56 -3.60
C ARG A 52 -9.81 7.44 -4.39
N ALA A 53 -9.43 6.23 -4.78
CA ALA A 53 -8.27 5.99 -5.64
C ALA A 53 -8.41 6.67 -7.00
N SER A 54 -9.61 6.64 -7.58
CA SER A 54 -9.93 7.33 -8.84
C SER A 54 -9.73 8.84 -8.71
N GLN A 55 -10.23 9.44 -7.63
CA GLN A 55 -10.04 10.88 -7.34
C GLN A 55 -8.57 11.26 -7.13
N LEU A 56 -7.77 10.39 -6.51
CA LEU A 56 -6.32 10.61 -6.38
C LEU A 56 -5.66 10.70 -7.76
N ALA A 57 -6.02 9.79 -8.66
CA ALA A 57 -5.45 9.75 -10.00
C ALA A 57 -5.96 10.90 -10.89
N GLU A 58 -7.24 11.26 -10.82
CA GLU A 58 -7.83 12.37 -11.60
C GLU A 58 -7.16 13.72 -11.34
N LYS A 59 -6.74 13.97 -10.09
CA LYS A 59 -5.99 15.17 -9.70
C LYS A 59 -4.67 15.32 -10.47
N GLN A 60 -4.13 14.22 -11.00
CA GLN A 60 -2.83 14.20 -11.70
C GLN A 60 -2.96 14.33 -13.22
N PHE A 61 -4.15 14.12 -13.79
CA PHE A 61 -4.37 14.21 -15.24
C PHE A 61 -5.01 15.53 -15.68
N ASP A 62 -4.92 16.62 -14.89
CA ASP A 62 -5.63 17.88 -15.15
C ASP A 62 -7.14 17.67 -15.40
N GLY A 63 -7.76 16.68 -14.72
CA GLY A 63 -9.16 16.33 -14.90
C GLY A 63 -9.51 15.56 -16.19
N LYS A 64 -8.51 15.16 -16.99
CA LYS A 64 -8.67 14.21 -18.10
C LYS A 64 -8.23 12.82 -17.67
N LEU A 65 -9.03 12.16 -16.82
CA LEU A 65 -8.97 10.70 -16.84
C LEU A 65 -9.24 10.29 -18.28
N ALA A 66 -8.30 9.58 -18.92
CA ALA A 66 -8.51 9.11 -20.29
C ALA A 66 -9.88 8.43 -20.30
N ALA A 67 -10.81 8.91 -21.13
CA ALA A 67 -12.23 8.55 -21.11
C ALA A 67 -12.52 7.06 -21.47
N GLY A 68 -11.53 6.18 -21.29
CA GLY A 68 -11.59 4.73 -21.40
C GLY A 68 -10.44 4.01 -20.66
N GLY A 69 -9.77 4.66 -19.70
CA GLY A 69 -8.76 4.02 -18.86
C GLY A 69 -9.40 3.16 -17.77
N GLU A 70 -8.94 1.92 -17.62
CA GLU A 70 -9.46 1.01 -16.58
C GLU A 70 -8.57 1.12 -15.32
N LEU A 71 -9.17 1.46 -14.19
CA LEU A 71 -8.47 1.54 -12.90
C LEU A 71 -8.39 0.16 -12.25
N HIS A 72 -7.18 -0.25 -11.89
CA HIS A 72 -6.87 -1.45 -11.14
C HIS A 72 -6.15 -1.10 -9.84
N LEU A 73 -6.33 -1.93 -8.83
CA LEU A 73 -5.72 -1.77 -7.50
C LEU A 73 -4.87 -2.99 -7.21
N PHE A 74 -3.62 -2.76 -6.80
CA PHE A 74 -2.68 -3.82 -6.45
C PHE A 74 -2.10 -3.58 -5.06
N ARG A 75 -2.02 -4.61 -4.24
CA ARG A 75 -1.22 -4.57 -3.02
C ARG A 75 0.22 -4.97 -3.32
N HIS A 76 1.18 -4.38 -2.61
CA HIS A 76 2.57 -4.82 -2.64
C HIS A 76 2.78 -6.01 -1.70
N ASP A 77 3.23 -7.13 -2.24
CA ASP A 77 3.67 -8.32 -1.52
C ASP A 77 5.15 -8.58 -1.81
N TYR A 78 6.02 -8.10 -0.93
CA TYR A 78 7.48 -8.23 -1.06
C TYR A 78 8.01 -9.66 -0.89
N ASN A 79 7.16 -10.59 -0.46
CA ASN A 79 7.53 -12.01 -0.32
C ASN A 79 7.12 -12.86 -1.53
N SER A 80 6.34 -12.27 -2.44
CA SER A 80 5.86 -12.92 -3.66
C SER A 80 6.79 -12.63 -4.85
N PRO A 81 7.03 -13.60 -5.75
CA PRO A 81 7.78 -13.36 -6.99
C PRO A 81 7.08 -12.31 -7.88
N ASN A 82 5.76 -12.21 -7.78
CA ASN A 82 4.98 -11.14 -8.34
C ASN A 82 4.63 -10.17 -7.22
N MET A 83 5.41 -9.08 -7.12
CA MET A 83 5.25 -8.08 -6.06
C MET A 83 3.87 -7.43 -6.07
N LEU A 84 3.30 -7.18 -7.25
CA LEU A 84 1.98 -6.58 -7.39
C LEU A 84 0.93 -7.69 -7.44
N GLN A 85 0.09 -7.75 -6.41
CA GLN A 85 -1.04 -8.68 -6.34
C GLN A 85 -2.34 -7.92 -6.43
N HIS A 86 -3.28 -8.39 -7.25
CA HIS A 86 -4.56 -7.73 -7.41
C HIS A 86 -5.32 -7.67 -6.07
N LEU A 87 -5.83 -6.48 -5.74
CA LEU A 87 -6.62 -6.26 -4.53
C LEU A 87 -8.11 -6.42 -4.86
N SER A 88 -8.78 -7.36 -4.20
CA SER A 88 -10.21 -7.63 -4.37
C SER A 88 -11.07 -7.19 -3.19
N CYS A 89 -10.50 -7.06 -2.00
CA CYS A 89 -11.20 -6.60 -0.80
C CYS A 89 -10.23 -5.99 0.23
N LEU A 90 -10.76 -5.20 1.17
CA LEU A 90 -9.93 -4.48 2.16
C LEU A 90 -9.43 -5.37 3.31
N SER A 91 -10.00 -6.56 3.49
CA SER A 91 -9.51 -7.55 4.46
C SER A 91 -8.11 -8.08 4.12
N GLN A 92 -7.69 -8.00 2.84
CA GLN A 92 -6.37 -8.41 2.35
C GLN A 92 -5.24 -7.42 2.71
N LEU A 93 -5.57 -6.32 3.40
CA LEU A 93 -4.63 -5.29 3.81
C LEU A 93 -4.38 -5.36 5.32
N ASP A 94 -3.16 -4.99 5.70
CA ASP A 94 -2.71 -4.83 7.08
C ASP A 94 -2.05 -3.45 7.27
N ASN A 95 -1.74 -3.09 8.52
CA ASN A 95 -1.08 -1.82 8.82
C ASN A 95 0.27 -1.71 8.09
N GLY A 96 0.51 -0.58 7.41
CA GLY A 96 1.69 -0.36 6.58
C GLY A 96 1.59 -0.92 5.16
N SER A 97 0.47 -1.53 4.77
CA SER A 97 0.28 -2.00 3.38
C SER A 97 0.40 -0.86 2.39
N VAL A 98 0.96 -1.15 1.22
CA VAL A 98 1.02 -0.23 0.07
C VAL A 98 0.06 -0.73 -0.99
N VAL A 99 -0.87 0.15 -1.41
CA VAL A 99 -1.81 -0.09 -2.50
C VAL A 99 -1.42 0.80 -3.67
N GLU A 100 -0.95 0.19 -4.75
CA GLU A 100 -0.67 0.84 -6.02
C GLU A 100 -1.95 0.97 -6.85
N VAL A 101 -2.25 2.20 -7.26
CA VAL A 101 -3.31 2.52 -8.21
C VAL A 101 -2.69 2.50 -9.60
N ILE A 102 -3.25 1.69 -10.50
CA ILE A 102 -2.78 1.59 -11.88
C ILE A 102 -3.95 1.88 -12.80
N ILE A 103 -3.78 2.85 -13.70
CA ILE A 103 -4.74 3.09 -14.77
C ILE A 103 -4.14 2.49 -16.04
N ILE A 104 -4.86 1.54 -16.62
CA ILE A 104 -4.47 0.95 -17.89
C ILE A 104 -5.06 1.80 -19.00
N ASP A 105 -4.23 2.61 -19.66
CA ASP A 105 -4.55 3.22 -20.95
C ASP A 105 -4.02 2.32 -22.07
N ARG A 106 -4.94 1.82 -22.93
CA ARG A 106 -4.58 0.98 -24.07
C ARG A 106 -3.72 1.71 -25.11
N ASN A 107 -3.65 3.03 -25.04
CA ASN A 107 -2.85 3.88 -25.92
C ASN A 107 -1.51 4.29 -25.29
N GLU A 108 -1.20 3.82 -24.07
CA GLU A 108 0.02 4.20 -23.37
C GLU A 108 1.26 3.57 -24.02
N ARG A 109 2.33 4.36 -24.11
CA ARG A 109 3.62 3.85 -24.56
C ARG A 109 4.24 3.01 -23.45
N PRO A 110 4.79 1.82 -23.75
CA PRO A 110 5.45 0.99 -22.74
C PRO A 110 6.51 1.80 -21.99
N THR A 111 6.45 1.79 -20.66
CA THR A 111 7.49 2.36 -19.82
C THR A 111 8.79 1.57 -20.03
N ARG A 112 9.89 2.29 -20.23
CA ARG A 112 11.21 1.66 -20.35
C ARG A 112 11.70 1.28 -18.95
N PRO A 113 12.13 0.03 -18.71
CA PRO A 113 12.69 -0.35 -17.43
C PRO A 113 13.94 0.48 -17.12
N HIS A 114 14.10 0.84 -15.84
CA HIS A 114 15.28 1.54 -15.36
C HIS A 114 16.53 0.66 -15.53
N VAL A 115 17.62 1.26 -15.99
CA VAL A 115 18.94 0.60 -16.04
C VAL A 115 19.66 0.97 -14.76
N LEU A 116 19.60 0.08 -13.76
CA LEU A 116 20.11 0.32 -12.42
C LEU A 116 21.59 -0.06 -12.30
N GLU A 117 22.40 0.83 -11.70
CA GLU A 117 23.83 0.63 -11.44
C GLU A 117 24.18 0.89 -9.97
N VAL A 118 25.15 0.13 -9.45
CA VAL A 118 25.58 0.25 -8.04
C VAL A 118 26.27 1.59 -7.80
N THR A 119 25.77 2.34 -6.82
CA THR A 119 26.21 3.72 -6.54
C THR A 119 26.57 3.93 -5.07
N SER A 120 27.62 4.72 -4.83
CA SER A 120 27.97 5.24 -3.50
C SER A 120 27.43 6.66 -3.31
N TYR A 121 26.49 6.84 -2.40
CA TYR A 121 25.86 8.13 -2.12
C TYR A 121 26.69 8.93 -1.10
N LYS A 122 26.91 10.23 -1.39
CA LYS A 122 27.71 11.13 -0.55
C LYS A 122 26.89 11.85 0.53
N THR A 123 25.58 11.74 0.49
CA THR A 123 24.62 12.34 1.42
C THR A 123 23.61 11.29 1.86
N PRO A 124 22.99 11.44 3.05
CA PRO A 124 21.84 10.61 3.45
C PRO A 124 20.81 10.59 2.33
N THR A 125 20.52 9.39 1.82
CA THR A 125 19.64 9.17 0.67
C THR A 125 18.59 8.16 1.07
N PHE A 126 17.34 8.40 0.70
CA PHE A 126 16.23 7.48 0.95
C PHE A 126 15.99 6.62 -0.29
N CYS A 127 15.66 5.36 -0.08
CA CYS A 127 15.28 4.44 -1.14
C CYS A 127 13.91 4.85 -1.71
N ASP A 128 13.80 5.14 -3.00
CA ASP A 128 12.52 5.52 -3.62
C ASP A 128 11.46 4.41 -3.55
N TYR A 129 11.92 3.16 -3.47
CA TYR A 129 11.08 1.98 -3.40
C TYR A 129 10.43 1.81 -2.01
N CYS A 130 11.23 1.71 -0.93
CA CYS A 130 10.71 1.45 0.42
C CYS A 130 10.61 2.70 1.31
N GLY A 131 11.20 3.82 0.92
CA GLY A 131 11.22 5.06 1.71
C GLY A 131 12.21 5.04 2.88
N GLU A 132 12.97 3.97 3.08
CA GLU A 132 13.97 3.86 4.16
C GLU A 132 15.32 4.47 3.77
N ILE A 133 16.11 4.87 4.76
CA ILE A 133 17.45 5.42 4.52
C ILE A 133 18.43 4.34 4.04
N LEU A 134 19.18 4.65 2.97
CA LEU A 134 20.27 3.81 2.49
C LEU A 134 21.46 3.89 3.45
N VAL A 135 21.75 2.79 4.14
CA VAL A 135 22.82 2.71 5.15
C VAL A 135 24.08 2.04 4.59
N GLY A 136 25.24 2.47 5.09
CA GLY A 136 26.55 1.91 4.72
C GLY A 136 27.56 2.96 4.23
N LEU A 137 28.83 2.57 4.18
CA LEU A 137 29.92 3.47 3.79
C LEU A 137 30.07 3.63 2.27
N ILE A 138 29.81 2.55 1.51
CA ILE A 138 29.95 2.50 0.05
C ILE A 138 28.88 1.58 -0.53
N LYS A 139 28.54 1.76 -1.82
CA LYS A 139 27.60 0.91 -2.56
C LYS A 139 26.26 0.73 -1.84
N GLN A 140 25.74 1.81 -1.25
CA GLN A 140 24.54 1.74 -0.40
C GLN A 140 23.26 1.43 -1.18
N GLY A 141 23.27 1.63 -2.51
CA GLY A 141 22.09 1.37 -3.33
C GLY A 141 22.34 1.38 -4.83
N LEU A 142 21.24 1.42 -5.56
CA LEU A 142 21.17 1.40 -7.01
C LEU A 142 20.64 2.74 -7.54
N GLN A 143 21.27 3.29 -8.57
CA GLN A 143 20.81 4.47 -9.28
C GLN A 143 20.52 4.14 -10.74
N CYS A 144 19.44 4.68 -11.29
CA CYS A 144 19.18 4.56 -12.72
C CYS A 144 20.21 5.38 -13.53
N ALA A 145 20.84 4.78 -14.54
CA ALA A 145 21.79 5.47 -15.42
C ALA A 145 21.17 6.63 -16.22
N LYS A 146 19.82 6.68 -16.33
CA LYS A 146 19.09 7.66 -17.15
C LYS A 146 18.15 8.56 -16.36
N CYS A 147 17.76 8.16 -15.15
CA CYS A 147 16.84 8.90 -14.30
C CYS A 147 17.62 9.43 -13.10
N ARG A 148 17.30 10.64 -12.65
CA ARG A 148 17.85 11.18 -11.40
C ARG A 148 16.83 11.03 -10.30
#